data_AF-K1IT36-F1
#
_entry.id   AF-K1IT36-F1
#
_cell.length_a   1.000
_cell.length_b   1.000
_cell.length_c   1.000
_cell.angle_alpha   90.00
_cell.angle_beta   90.00
_cell.angle_gamma   90.00
#
_symmetry.space_group_name_H-M   'P 1'
#
loop_
_entity.id
_entity.type
_entity.pdbx_description
1 polymer ?
#
loop_
_entity_poly.entity_id
_entity_poly.type
_entity_poly.pdbx_seq_one_letter_code
_entity_poly.pdbx_strand_id
1 'polypeptide(L)'
;MAGRGSPHNIDHRFSGPLVEAVDDGWQSSDWDATFTPSVPGTEVREIDARSIISYNSSPDVPFGRSINPYQGCEHGCIYCYARPSHAYLELSPGLDFESKLFAKRNAADLLRRVFAKPAYQPQTIFIGANTDPYQPIEQRYRLTRQLLEVMLAHRHPVGLITKSAMILRDLDLLTELAREGLCQVMVSVTTLNETLRRQLEPRASTGAGRLKVIEKLANAGVQVGVLAAPMIPRLNEPELEQIIKSAAEAGASCADYILLRLPHELAPLFGDWLDTHYPGQKEAILNQLRASRGGGLNSTAFGTRMRGEGHFADLLAQRFRLISKRLDLGKRHIQLRLDGFIRPGEQLSLF
;
A
#
# COMPACT_ATOMS: atom_id res chain seq x y z
N MET A 1 18.39 5.48 -11.03
CA MET A 1 18.80 4.98 -9.69
C MET A 1 18.26 3.56 -9.50
N ALA A 2 19.12 2.54 -9.37
CA ALA A 2 18.65 1.19 -9.11
C ALA A 2 17.95 1.10 -7.73
N GLY A 3 16.80 0.45 -7.66
CA GLY A 3 16.10 0.22 -6.38
C GLY A 3 15.25 1.39 -5.85
N ARG A 4 15.14 2.50 -6.60
CA ARG A 4 14.34 3.68 -6.25
C ARG A 4 13.23 3.90 -7.27
N GLY A 5 12.04 4.32 -6.81
CA GLY A 5 10.91 4.57 -7.69
C GLY A 5 10.76 6.02 -8.08
N SER A 6 11.02 6.93 -7.13
CA SER A 6 11.07 8.36 -7.42
C SER A 6 12.41 8.73 -8.04
N PRO A 7 12.44 9.42 -9.20
CA PRO A 7 13.70 9.86 -9.81
C PRO A 7 14.39 10.99 -9.02
N HIS A 8 13.61 11.84 -8.33
CA HIS A 8 14.11 13.02 -7.61
C HIS A 8 13.21 13.39 -6.41
N ASN A 9 13.61 14.40 -5.64
CA ASN A 9 12.77 15.08 -4.65
C ASN A 9 12.01 16.22 -5.32
N ILE A 10 10.72 16.35 -5.01
CA ILE A 10 9.85 17.45 -5.41
C ILE A 10 9.45 18.26 -4.18
N ASP A 11 9.23 19.56 -4.36
CA ASP A 11 8.62 20.39 -3.32
C ASP A 11 7.22 19.91 -2.97
N HIS A 12 6.84 20.15 -1.72
CA HIS A 12 5.49 19.85 -1.25
C HIS A 12 4.68 21.13 -1.07
N ARG A 13 3.36 20.99 -0.99
CA ARG A 13 2.42 22.11 -0.82
C ARG A 13 2.61 23.00 0.43
N PHE A 14 3.50 22.61 1.34
CA PHE A 14 3.83 23.38 2.54
C PHE A 14 5.25 23.96 2.49
N SER A 15 6.00 23.71 1.41
CA SER A 15 7.26 24.39 1.13
C SER A 15 7.02 25.89 0.99
N GLY A 16 7.98 26.69 1.46
CA GLY A 16 8.00 28.13 1.23
C GLY A 16 8.20 28.50 -0.25
N PRO A 17 8.46 29.78 -0.58
CA PRO A 17 8.72 30.21 -1.95
C PRO A 17 9.85 29.40 -2.59
N LEU A 18 9.64 29.00 -3.85
CA LEU A 18 10.57 28.20 -4.65
C LEU A 18 11.92 28.91 -4.76
N VAL A 19 12.98 28.27 -4.26
CA VAL A 19 14.36 28.70 -4.49
C VAL A 19 14.94 27.77 -5.53
N GLU A 20 14.91 28.20 -6.79
CA GLU A 20 15.59 27.49 -7.88
C GLU A 20 17.08 27.87 -7.84
N ALA A 21 17.95 26.88 -7.63
CA ALA A 21 19.38 27.09 -7.77
C ALA A 21 19.68 27.27 -9.26
N VAL A 22 19.96 28.51 -9.66
CA VAL A 22 20.40 28.85 -11.01
C VAL A 22 21.92 28.77 -11.03
N ASP A 23 22.46 28.03 -12.00
CA ASP A 23 23.89 28.05 -12.29
C ASP A 23 24.29 29.48 -12.67
N ASP A 24 25.14 30.09 -11.86
CA ASP A 24 25.60 31.47 -12.03
C ASP A 24 26.74 31.58 -13.06
N GLY A 25 27.08 30.47 -13.74
CA GLY A 25 28.07 30.42 -14.81
C GLY A 25 29.52 30.42 -14.30
N TRP A 26 29.74 30.36 -12.98
CA TRP A 26 31.06 30.11 -12.42
C TRP A 26 31.34 28.61 -12.54
N GLN A 27 32.21 28.26 -13.48
CA GLN A 27 32.63 26.88 -13.70
C GLN A 27 33.07 26.26 -12.37
N SER A 28 32.26 25.32 -11.91
CA SER A 28 32.65 24.35 -10.90
C SER A 28 33.98 23.75 -11.33
N SER A 29 35.03 23.98 -10.54
CA SER A 29 36.34 23.39 -10.78
C SER A 29 36.21 21.87 -11.05
N ASP A 30 37.20 21.26 -11.74
CA ASP A 30 37.26 19.81 -12.03
C ASP A 30 37.00 18.88 -10.82
N TRP A 31 36.94 19.42 -9.60
CA TRP A 31 36.49 18.77 -8.37
C TRP A 31 35.01 18.36 -8.34
N ASP A 32 34.09 19.10 -8.97
CA ASP A 32 32.65 18.76 -8.92
C ASP A 32 32.25 17.69 -9.95
N ALA A 33 33.03 17.51 -11.03
CA ALA A 33 32.83 16.47 -12.02
C ALA A 33 33.01 15.03 -11.48
N THR A 34 33.58 14.89 -10.28
CA THR A 34 33.74 13.60 -9.58
C THR A 34 32.66 13.32 -8.53
N PHE A 35 31.76 14.27 -8.24
CA PHE A 35 30.65 14.05 -7.33
C PHE A 35 29.49 13.39 -8.06
N THR A 36 29.59 12.09 -8.30
CA THR A 36 28.39 11.30 -8.64
C THR A 36 27.54 11.24 -7.37
N PRO A 37 26.31 11.82 -7.33
CA PRO A 37 25.49 11.75 -6.14
C PRO A 37 25.24 10.27 -5.83
N SER A 38 25.82 9.77 -4.73
CA SER A 38 25.56 8.42 -4.28
C SER A 38 24.06 8.30 -4.07
N VAL A 39 23.43 7.24 -4.61
CA VAL A 39 22.01 6.97 -4.36
C VAL A 39 21.79 7.01 -2.86
N PRO A 40 20.92 7.90 -2.32
CA PRO A 40 20.82 8.08 -0.88
C PRO A 40 20.42 6.75 -0.23
N GLY A 41 21.15 6.36 0.81
CA GLY A 41 20.81 5.22 1.65
C GLY A 41 19.43 5.43 2.30
N THR A 42 18.77 4.34 2.70
CA THR A 42 17.55 4.48 3.51
C THR A 42 17.95 4.80 4.95
N GLU A 43 17.50 5.95 5.46
CA GLU A 43 17.55 6.34 6.86
C GLU A 43 16.22 5.97 7.54
N VAL A 44 16.30 5.33 8.71
CA VAL A 44 15.12 5.02 9.53
C VAL A 44 15.29 5.64 10.91
N ARG A 45 14.33 6.48 11.31
CA ARG A 45 14.25 7.07 12.64
C ARG A 45 13.22 6.33 13.48
N GLU A 46 13.61 5.94 14.68
CA GLU A 46 12.66 5.41 15.66
C GLU A 46 11.90 6.55 16.32
N ILE A 47 10.57 6.42 16.38
CA ILE A 47 9.70 7.41 17.00
C ILE A 47 8.74 6.76 17.98
N ASP A 48 8.35 7.52 18.99
CA ASP A 48 7.23 7.18 19.86
C ASP A 48 5.98 7.89 19.37
N ALA A 49 5.01 7.11 18.85
CA ALA A 49 3.74 7.65 18.42
C ALA A 49 2.87 8.02 19.63
N ARG A 50 1.98 9.01 19.46
CA ARG A 50 0.95 9.35 20.47
C ARG A 50 -0.26 8.40 20.40
N SER A 51 -0.56 7.91 19.20
CA SER A 51 -1.63 6.94 18.93
C SER A 51 -1.21 6.00 17.79
N ILE A 52 -1.74 4.78 17.79
CA ILE A 52 -1.42 3.76 16.77
C ILE A 52 -2.58 3.50 15.79
N ILE A 53 -3.83 3.62 16.25
CA ILE A 53 -5.03 3.44 15.43
C ILE A 53 -5.40 4.77 14.77
N SER A 54 -5.48 4.76 13.43
CA SER A 54 -6.06 5.83 12.63
C SER A 54 -7.50 5.49 12.26
N TYR A 55 -8.38 6.48 12.32
CA TYR A 55 -9.80 6.35 12.01
C TYR A 55 -10.12 7.02 10.68
N ASN A 56 -11.06 6.46 9.93
CA ASN A 56 -11.59 7.08 8.72
C ASN A 56 -13.09 6.78 8.58
N SER A 57 -13.79 7.68 7.89
CA SER A 57 -15.24 7.60 7.63
C SER A 57 -15.55 7.46 6.15
N SER A 58 -14.58 7.02 5.33
CA SER A 58 -14.79 6.99 3.89
C SER A 58 -15.67 5.81 3.49
N PRO A 59 -16.69 6.03 2.64
CA PRO A 59 -17.54 4.95 2.15
C PRO A 59 -16.85 4.05 1.11
N ASP A 60 -15.67 4.45 0.61
CA ASP A 60 -14.96 3.74 -0.46
C ASP A 60 -14.01 2.66 0.06
N VAL A 61 -13.70 2.67 1.36
CA VAL A 61 -12.87 1.64 1.99
C VAL A 61 -13.73 0.84 2.96
N PRO A 62 -13.57 -0.50 3.00
CA PRO A 62 -14.45 -1.36 3.79
C PRO A 62 -14.09 -1.38 5.29
N PHE A 63 -13.28 -0.45 5.77
CA PHE A 63 -12.79 -0.41 7.15
C PHE A 63 -12.75 1.00 7.70
N GLY A 64 -13.18 1.17 8.95
CA GLY A 64 -13.10 2.46 9.66
C GLY A 64 -11.80 2.66 10.44
N ARG A 65 -11.00 1.61 10.64
CA ARG A 65 -9.80 1.61 11.49
C ARG A 65 -8.61 1.03 10.77
N SER A 66 -7.45 1.66 10.93
CA SER A 66 -6.19 1.16 10.36
C SER A 66 -5.00 1.40 11.27
N ILE A 67 -3.95 0.61 11.09
CA ILE A 67 -2.65 0.79 11.72
C ILE A 67 -1.58 0.82 10.63
N ASN A 68 -0.68 1.80 10.72
CA ASN A 68 0.54 1.84 9.91
C ASN A 68 1.72 1.87 10.89
N PRO A 69 2.48 0.76 11.02
CA PRO A 69 3.63 0.70 11.94
C PRO A 69 4.79 1.61 11.49
N TYR A 70 4.81 1.96 10.20
CA TYR A 70 5.83 2.80 9.58
C TYR A 70 5.22 4.04 8.93
N GLN A 71 6.00 5.12 8.85
CA GLN A 71 5.76 6.24 7.94
C GLN A 71 6.80 6.22 6.83
N GLY A 72 6.32 6.31 5.59
CA GLY A 72 7.10 6.05 4.38
C GLY A 72 7.16 4.56 4.04
N CYS A 73 7.60 4.26 2.82
CA CYS A 73 7.63 2.88 2.35
C CYS A 73 8.81 2.61 1.41
N GLU A 74 9.63 1.64 1.78
CA GLU A 74 10.79 1.23 0.99
C GLU A 74 10.43 0.61 -0.35
N HIS A 75 9.23 0.07 -0.53
CA HIS A 75 8.84 -0.48 -1.85
C HIS A 75 9.01 0.53 -2.98
N GLY A 76 8.94 1.83 -2.67
CA GLY A 76 9.22 2.90 -3.61
C GLY A 76 8.23 2.91 -4.77
N CYS A 77 6.97 2.56 -4.54
CA CYS A 77 5.99 2.53 -5.63
C CYS A 77 5.78 3.97 -6.17
N ILE A 78 6.12 4.25 -7.43
CA ILE A 78 6.01 5.61 -7.99
C ILE A 78 4.58 6.15 -7.95
N TYR A 79 3.59 5.27 -8.07
CA TYR A 79 2.17 5.56 -8.05
C TYR A 79 1.56 5.63 -6.62
N CYS A 80 2.37 5.58 -5.56
CA CYS A 80 1.86 5.43 -4.21
C CYS A 80 1.10 6.69 -3.74
N TYR A 81 -0.21 6.55 -3.53
CA TYR A 81 -1.05 7.65 -3.03
C TYR A 81 -0.66 8.15 -1.64
N ALA A 82 0.16 7.40 -0.91
CA ALA A 82 0.65 7.76 0.43
C ALA A 82 1.86 8.69 0.38
N ARG A 83 2.55 8.82 -0.76
CA ARG A 83 3.70 9.74 -0.93
C ARG A 83 3.45 11.14 -0.38
N PRO A 84 2.29 11.77 -0.66
CA PRO A 84 1.99 13.09 -0.14
C PRO A 84 1.93 13.20 1.39
N SER A 85 1.89 12.09 2.15
CA SER A 85 1.92 12.17 3.62
C SER A 85 3.24 12.71 4.17
N HIS A 86 4.34 12.58 3.41
CA HIS A 86 5.65 13.10 3.81
C HIS A 86 5.71 14.63 3.83
N ALA A 87 4.83 15.30 3.07
CA ALA A 87 4.69 16.75 3.13
C ALA A 87 4.38 17.25 4.56
N TYR A 88 3.58 16.51 5.34
CA TYR A 88 3.26 16.85 6.73
C TYR A 88 4.43 16.67 7.70
N LEU A 89 5.52 16.06 7.25
CA LEU A 89 6.77 15.88 7.99
C LEU A 89 7.85 16.85 7.51
N GLU A 90 7.49 17.83 6.66
CA GLU A 90 8.44 18.74 6.00
C GLU A 90 9.49 17.98 5.17
N LEU A 91 9.06 16.87 4.56
CA LEU A 91 9.87 16.02 3.70
C LEU A 91 9.25 15.91 2.32
N SER A 92 10.10 15.69 1.32
CA SER A 92 9.62 15.52 -0.05
C SER A 92 8.74 14.26 -0.22
N PRO A 93 7.59 14.36 -0.91
CA PRO A 93 6.82 13.20 -1.38
C PRO A 93 7.55 12.35 -2.42
N GLY A 94 8.65 12.85 -2.98
CA GLY A 94 9.50 12.17 -3.95
C GLY A 94 10.40 11.12 -3.31
N LEU A 95 11.72 11.31 -3.42
CA LEU A 95 12.72 10.34 -2.95
C LEU A 95 12.72 10.18 -1.42
N ASP A 96 12.47 11.25 -0.66
CA ASP A 96 12.40 11.21 0.80
C ASP A 96 11.32 10.25 1.33
N PHE A 97 10.21 10.05 0.61
CA PHE A 97 9.18 9.07 1.01
C PHE A 97 9.69 7.62 1.14
N GLU A 98 10.68 7.26 0.33
CA GLU A 98 11.23 5.91 0.26
C GLU A 98 12.66 5.80 0.83
N SER A 99 13.30 6.92 1.15
CA SER A 99 14.62 6.99 1.78
C SER A 99 14.62 7.49 3.23
N LYS A 100 13.63 8.27 3.67
CA LYS A 100 13.51 8.78 5.05
C LYS A 100 12.26 8.21 5.72
N LEU A 101 12.45 7.23 6.58
CA LEU A 101 11.37 6.44 7.18
C LEU A 101 11.31 6.61 8.68
N PHE A 102 10.13 6.35 9.23
CA PHE A 102 9.91 6.40 10.68
C PHE A 102 9.29 5.10 11.16
N ALA A 103 9.92 4.46 12.15
CA ALA A 103 9.44 3.24 12.78
C ALA A 103 8.81 3.57 14.15
N LYS A 104 7.52 3.24 14.33
CA LYS A 104 6.79 3.50 15.57
C LYS A 104 7.09 2.41 16.61
N ARG A 105 8.21 2.54 17.32
CA ARG A 105 8.73 1.49 18.23
C ARG A 105 7.74 1.10 19.34
N ASN A 106 6.88 2.02 19.76
CA ASN A 106 5.87 1.81 20.79
C ASN A 106 4.50 1.31 20.25
N ALA A 107 4.42 0.86 19.00
CA ALA A 107 3.16 0.48 18.35
C ALA A 107 2.37 -0.60 19.10
N ALA A 108 3.03 -1.68 19.52
CA ALA A 108 2.38 -2.78 20.25
C ALA A 108 1.90 -2.34 21.64
N ASP A 109 2.70 -1.55 22.36
CA ASP A 109 2.32 -1.03 23.68
C ASP A 109 1.13 -0.08 23.61
N LEU A 110 1.09 0.79 22.60
CA LEU A 110 -0.08 1.64 22.35
C LEU A 110 -1.32 0.81 22.06
N LEU A 111 -1.19 -0.27 21.29
CA LEU A 111 -2.33 -1.14 20.97
C LEU A 111 -2.88 -1.82 22.23
N ARG A 112 -1.99 -2.38 23.07
CA ARG A 112 -2.38 -2.95 24.38
C ARG A 112 -3.11 -1.93 25.26
N ARG A 113 -2.59 -0.71 25.35
CA ARG A 113 -3.22 0.39 26.10
C ARG A 113 -4.60 0.76 25.54
N VAL A 114 -4.79 0.72 24.22
CA VAL A 114 -6.09 0.98 23.60
C VAL A 114 -7.08 -0.14 23.95
N PHE A 115 -6.67 -1.40 23.84
CA PHE A 115 -7.52 -2.56 24.16
C PHE A 115 -7.90 -2.62 25.64
N ALA A 116 -7.06 -2.09 26.54
CA ALA A 116 -7.36 -2.00 27.97
C ALA A 116 -8.47 -0.98 28.32
N LYS A 117 -8.81 -0.04 27.42
CA LYS A 117 -9.80 1.02 27.74
C LYS A 117 -11.21 0.43 27.90
N PRO A 118 -11.94 0.65 29.01
CA PRO A 118 -13.26 0.06 29.23
C PRO A 118 -14.28 0.33 28.11
N ALA A 119 -14.22 1.51 27.49
CA ALA A 119 -15.10 1.90 26.39
C ALA A 119 -14.67 1.35 25.01
N TYR A 120 -13.56 0.63 24.92
CA TYR A 120 -13.09 0.06 23.65
C TYR A 120 -14.02 -1.06 23.18
N GLN A 121 -14.48 -0.93 21.94
CA GLN A 121 -15.31 -1.91 21.24
C GLN A 121 -14.52 -2.48 20.05
N PRO A 122 -14.40 -3.81 19.91
CA PRO A 122 -13.64 -4.43 18.83
C PRO A 122 -14.30 -4.17 17.47
N GLN A 123 -13.47 -3.85 16.48
CA GLN A 123 -13.85 -3.78 15.06
C GLN A 123 -12.60 -4.11 14.25
N THR A 124 -12.76 -4.72 13.08
CA THR A 124 -11.63 -5.05 12.20
C THR A 124 -10.69 -3.86 12.01
N ILE A 125 -9.41 -4.08 12.31
CA ILE A 125 -8.34 -3.11 12.07
C ILE A 125 -7.54 -3.58 10.86
N PHE A 126 -7.38 -2.70 9.87
CA PHE A 126 -6.52 -2.97 8.72
C PHE A 126 -5.09 -2.49 8.95
N ILE A 127 -4.13 -3.40 8.94
CA ILE A 127 -2.71 -3.10 8.93
C ILE A 127 -2.24 -2.95 7.49
N GLY A 128 -1.53 -1.87 7.19
CA GLY A 128 -0.95 -1.66 5.87
C GLY A 128 -1.80 -0.81 4.90
N ALA A 129 -2.70 0.00 5.46
CA ALA A 129 -3.58 0.84 4.66
C ALA A 129 -2.84 1.98 3.95
N ASN A 130 -1.72 2.49 4.46
CA ASN A 130 -1.00 3.63 3.86
C ASN A 130 0.45 3.26 3.48
N THR A 131 1.12 2.49 4.32
CA THR A 131 2.49 1.99 4.10
C THR A 131 2.50 0.47 4.18
N ASP A 132 3.42 -0.19 3.49
CA ASP A 132 3.45 -1.65 3.55
C ASP A 132 4.02 -2.10 4.91
N PRO A 133 3.31 -2.97 5.65
CA PRO A 133 3.78 -3.45 6.95
C PRO A 133 4.97 -4.39 6.83
N TYR A 134 5.17 -4.99 5.66
CA TYR A 134 6.21 -5.98 5.36
C TYR A 134 7.27 -5.46 4.37
N GLN A 135 7.46 -4.14 4.32
CA GLN A 135 8.57 -3.51 3.60
C GLN A 135 9.93 -3.97 4.17
N PRO A 136 11.05 -3.90 3.40
CA PRO A 136 12.33 -4.51 3.80
C PRO A 136 12.81 -4.23 5.24
N ILE A 137 12.67 -3.00 5.77
CA ILE A 137 13.01 -2.69 7.18
C ILE A 137 12.26 -3.53 8.22
N GLU A 138 11.09 -4.11 7.92
CA GLU A 138 10.35 -5.02 8.81
C GLU A 138 11.15 -6.29 9.15
N GLN A 139 12.16 -6.65 8.36
CA GLN A 139 13.09 -7.76 8.68
C GLN A 139 13.80 -7.52 10.02
N ARG A 140 14.17 -6.26 10.29
CA ARG A 140 14.86 -5.83 11.52
C ARG A 140 13.85 -5.51 12.62
N TYR A 141 12.85 -4.69 12.31
CA TYR A 141 12.00 -4.06 13.32
C TYR A 141 10.90 -4.96 13.88
N ARG A 142 10.36 -5.87 13.05
CA ARG A 142 9.32 -6.83 13.46
C ARG A 142 8.09 -6.19 14.12
N LEU A 143 7.78 -4.93 13.80
CA LEU A 143 6.66 -4.21 14.43
C LEU A 143 5.32 -4.80 14.01
N THR A 144 5.20 -5.28 12.78
CA THR A 144 4.00 -5.98 12.33
C THR A 144 3.80 -7.28 13.08
N ARG A 145 4.86 -8.05 13.28
CA ARG A 145 4.78 -9.27 14.10
C ARG A 145 4.29 -8.96 15.52
N GLN A 146 4.89 -7.98 16.19
CA GLN A 146 4.49 -7.58 17.55
C GLN A 146 3.02 -7.13 17.61
N LEU A 147 2.53 -6.43 16.58
CA LEU A 147 1.12 -6.08 16.48
C LEU A 147 0.24 -7.32 16.33
N LEU A 148 0.62 -8.29 15.49
CA LEU A 148 -0.11 -9.55 15.32
C LEU A 148 -0.15 -10.39 16.61
N GLU A 149 0.94 -10.42 17.37
CA GLU A 149 0.99 -11.09 18.69
C GLU A 149 -0.02 -10.46 19.66
N VAL A 150 -0.13 -9.13 19.69
CA VAL A 150 -1.15 -8.43 20.50
C VAL A 150 -2.56 -8.72 19.97
N MET A 151 -2.77 -8.71 18.66
CA MET A 151 -4.09 -9.03 18.08
C MET A 151 -4.52 -10.45 18.44
N LEU A 152 -3.63 -11.44 18.33
CA LEU A 152 -3.91 -12.84 18.66
C LEU A 152 -4.18 -13.02 20.17
N ALA A 153 -3.35 -12.44 21.03
CA ALA A 153 -3.53 -12.51 22.48
C ALA A 153 -4.89 -11.96 22.96
N HIS A 154 -5.45 -10.99 22.21
CA HIS A 154 -6.75 -10.39 22.50
C HIS A 154 -7.87 -10.89 21.58
N ARG A 155 -7.60 -11.90 20.74
CA ARG A 155 -8.54 -12.46 19.75
C ARG A 155 -9.22 -11.36 18.91
N HIS A 156 -8.44 -10.37 18.53
CA HIS A 156 -8.91 -9.18 17.86
C HIS A 156 -8.83 -9.34 16.33
N PRO A 157 -9.91 -9.02 15.58
CA PRO A 157 -9.94 -9.16 14.13
C PRO A 157 -8.97 -8.21 13.43
N VAL A 158 -8.23 -8.73 12.45
CA VAL A 158 -7.21 -8.01 11.70
C VAL A 158 -7.30 -8.29 10.20
N GLY A 159 -7.32 -7.21 9.42
CA GLY A 159 -7.09 -7.25 7.98
C GLY A 159 -5.65 -6.84 7.67
N LEU A 160 -4.99 -7.43 6.69
CA LEU A 160 -3.68 -6.99 6.21
C LEU A 160 -3.70 -6.65 4.73
N ILE A 161 -2.96 -5.62 4.32
CA ILE A 161 -2.71 -5.29 2.92
C ILE A 161 -1.19 -5.28 2.71
N THR A 162 -0.68 -6.04 1.74
CA THR A 162 0.76 -6.07 1.44
C THR A 162 1.08 -6.38 -0.03
N LYS A 163 2.31 -6.06 -0.44
CA LYS A 163 2.97 -6.42 -1.69
C LYS A 163 4.19 -7.34 -1.46
N SER A 164 4.44 -7.75 -0.23
CA SER A 164 5.67 -8.42 0.18
C SER A 164 5.46 -9.89 0.54
N ALA A 165 6.37 -10.74 0.09
CA ALA A 165 6.43 -12.14 0.50
C ALA A 165 6.89 -12.33 1.95
N MET A 166 7.40 -11.28 2.60
CA MET A 166 7.83 -11.34 4.01
C MET A 166 6.68 -11.63 4.97
N ILE A 167 5.42 -11.40 4.56
CA ILE A 167 4.24 -11.81 5.34
C ILE A 167 4.25 -13.30 5.73
N LEU A 168 4.86 -14.15 4.91
CA LEU A 168 4.96 -15.58 5.18
C LEU A 168 5.86 -15.92 6.38
N ARG A 169 6.70 -14.98 6.85
CA ARG A 169 7.44 -15.11 8.11
C ARG A 169 6.49 -15.30 9.30
N ASP A 170 5.35 -14.63 9.27
CA ASP A 170 4.38 -14.59 10.38
C ASP A 170 3.17 -15.51 10.10
N LEU A 171 3.35 -16.52 9.23
CA LEU A 171 2.31 -17.49 8.87
C LEU A 171 1.80 -18.26 10.09
N ASP A 172 2.64 -18.47 11.10
CA ASP A 172 2.27 -19.07 12.39
C ASP A 172 1.13 -18.28 13.05
N LEU A 173 1.28 -16.96 13.21
CA LEU A 173 0.27 -16.10 13.83
C LEU A 173 -0.97 -15.94 12.95
N LEU A 174 -0.77 -15.80 11.64
CA LEU A 174 -1.88 -15.63 10.68
C LEU A 174 -2.78 -16.86 10.63
N THR A 175 -2.19 -18.06 10.74
CA THR A 175 -2.94 -19.32 10.76
C THR A 175 -3.81 -19.43 12.01
N GLU A 176 -3.28 -19.10 13.20
CA GLU A 176 -4.06 -19.14 14.44
C GLU A 176 -5.22 -18.13 14.40
N LEU A 177 -4.97 -16.89 13.96
CA LEU A 177 -6.02 -15.89 13.78
C LEU A 177 -7.07 -16.35 12.75
N ALA A 178 -6.65 -17.00 11.66
CA ALA A 178 -7.56 -17.49 10.63
C ALA A 178 -8.45 -18.64 11.12
N ARG A 179 -7.92 -19.57 11.91
CA ARG A 179 -8.71 -20.66 12.54
C ARG A 179 -9.87 -20.12 13.38
N GLU A 180 -9.67 -18.94 13.96
CA GLU A 180 -10.69 -18.27 14.76
C GLU A 180 -11.62 -17.35 13.95
N GLY A 181 -11.43 -17.23 12.63
CA GLY A 181 -12.20 -16.31 11.79
C GLY A 181 -11.86 -14.82 12.03
N LEU A 182 -10.63 -14.53 12.45
CA LEU A 182 -10.14 -13.20 12.83
C LEU A 182 -9.14 -12.60 11.83
N CYS A 183 -8.75 -13.32 10.77
CA CYS A 183 -7.76 -12.83 9.80
C CYS A 183 -8.29 -12.79 8.37
N GLN A 184 -8.02 -11.68 7.68
CA GLN A 184 -8.11 -11.58 6.23
C GLN A 184 -6.84 -10.90 5.68
N VAL A 185 -6.31 -11.39 4.56
CA VAL A 185 -5.16 -10.80 3.87
C VAL A 185 -5.54 -10.39 2.44
N MET A 186 -5.16 -9.17 2.05
CA MET A 186 -5.26 -8.69 0.68
C MET A 186 -3.86 -8.49 0.10
N VAL A 187 -3.52 -9.24 -0.94
CA VAL A 187 -2.22 -9.15 -1.62
C VAL A 187 -2.37 -8.27 -2.86
N SER A 188 -1.61 -7.19 -2.95
CA SER A 188 -1.66 -6.31 -4.13
C SER A 188 -0.80 -6.86 -5.26
N VAL A 189 -1.43 -7.30 -6.35
CA VAL A 189 -0.74 -7.73 -7.57
C VAL A 189 -0.97 -6.66 -8.63
N THR A 190 0.05 -5.84 -8.86
CA THR A 190 -0.05 -4.70 -9.78
C THR A 190 0.15 -5.14 -11.23
N THR A 191 1.11 -6.02 -11.49
CA THR A 191 1.44 -6.54 -12.83
C THR A 191 2.12 -7.90 -12.67
N LEU A 192 1.99 -8.78 -13.67
CA LEU A 192 2.76 -10.01 -13.80
C LEU A 192 4.00 -9.81 -14.68
N ASN A 193 4.11 -8.67 -15.35
CA ASN A 193 5.29 -8.26 -16.11
C ASN A 193 6.39 -7.75 -15.16
N GLU A 194 7.46 -8.54 -15.04
CA GLU A 194 8.58 -8.25 -14.15
C GLU A 194 9.37 -6.97 -14.55
N THR A 195 9.44 -6.63 -15.84
CA THR A 195 10.08 -5.40 -16.29
C THR A 195 9.30 -4.18 -15.81
N LEU A 196 7.97 -4.19 -16.01
CA LEU A 196 7.10 -3.11 -15.53
C LEU A 196 7.10 -3.03 -14.00
N ARG A 197 7.08 -4.17 -13.31
CA ARG A 197 7.18 -4.26 -11.85
C ARG A 197 8.43 -3.56 -11.33
N ARG A 198 9.61 -3.85 -11.91
CA ARG A 198 10.88 -3.23 -11.49
C ARG A 198 10.88 -1.70 -11.62
N GLN A 199 10.18 -1.17 -12.61
CA GLN A 199 10.10 0.28 -12.84
C GLN A 199 9.05 0.94 -11.92
N LEU A 200 7.90 0.29 -11.71
CA LEU A 200 6.82 0.85 -10.90
C LEU A 200 7.04 0.70 -9.39
N GLU A 201 7.61 -0.44 -8.97
CA GLU A 201 7.69 -0.88 -7.56
C GLU A 201 8.97 -1.71 -7.31
N PRO A 202 10.15 -1.07 -7.39
CA PRO A 202 11.45 -1.73 -7.54
C PRO A 202 11.82 -2.68 -6.39
N ARG A 203 11.38 -2.37 -5.16
CA ARG A 203 11.71 -3.15 -3.95
C ARG A 203 10.57 -4.02 -3.44
N ALA A 204 9.43 -4.05 -4.13
CA ALA A 204 8.34 -4.98 -3.82
C ALA A 204 8.63 -6.39 -4.36
N SER A 205 7.92 -7.42 -3.85
CA SER A 205 8.07 -8.80 -4.37
C SER A 205 7.62 -8.90 -5.83
N THR A 206 8.14 -9.87 -6.58
CA THR A 206 7.72 -10.12 -7.98
C THR A 206 6.23 -10.50 -8.05
N GLY A 207 5.59 -10.30 -9.21
CA GLY A 207 4.20 -10.73 -9.42
C GLY A 207 4.00 -12.23 -9.12
N ALA A 208 4.88 -13.08 -9.64
CA ALA A 208 4.88 -14.52 -9.34
C ALA A 208 5.11 -14.81 -7.84
N GLY A 209 5.97 -14.05 -7.17
CA GLY A 209 6.19 -14.16 -5.73
C GLY A 209 4.92 -13.85 -4.92
N ARG A 210 4.14 -12.84 -5.35
CA ARG A 210 2.87 -12.50 -4.72
C ARG A 210 1.79 -13.55 -4.96
N LEU A 211 1.74 -14.19 -6.14
CA LEU A 211 0.86 -15.33 -6.37
C LEU A 211 1.21 -16.52 -5.45
N LYS A 212 2.50 -16.82 -5.25
CA LYS A 212 2.94 -17.84 -4.28
C LYS A 212 2.58 -17.50 -2.84
N VAL A 213 2.52 -16.22 -2.48
CA VAL A 213 2.05 -15.79 -1.17
C VAL A 213 0.57 -16.10 -1.00
N ILE A 214 -0.25 -15.80 -2.02
CA ILE A 214 -1.68 -16.14 -2.03
C ILE A 214 -1.86 -17.66 -1.85
N GLU A 215 -1.15 -18.47 -2.64
CA GLU A 215 -1.17 -19.94 -2.54
C GLU A 215 -0.83 -20.43 -1.14
N LYS A 216 0.26 -19.94 -0.55
CA LYS A 216 0.68 -20.38 0.79
C LYS A 216 -0.28 -19.97 1.89
N LEU A 217 -0.87 -18.77 1.80
CA LEU A 217 -1.87 -18.30 2.76
C LEU A 217 -3.17 -19.09 2.65
N ALA A 218 -3.65 -19.31 1.42
CA ALA A 218 -4.86 -20.10 1.16
C ALA A 218 -4.71 -21.54 1.67
N ASN A 219 -3.57 -22.19 1.37
CA ASN A 219 -3.27 -23.55 1.84
C ASN A 219 -3.17 -23.65 3.38
N ALA A 220 -2.82 -22.55 4.06
CA ALA A 220 -2.81 -22.48 5.52
C ALA A 220 -4.19 -22.14 6.12
N GLY A 221 -5.24 -22.03 5.30
CA GLY A 221 -6.60 -21.69 5.74
C GLY A 221 -6.81 -20.20 6.01
N VAL A 222 -5.86 -19.34 5.64
CA VAL A 222 -6.01 -17.88 5.77
C VAL A 222 -6.88 -17.37 4.63
N GLN A 223 -7.92 -16.60 4.96
CA GLN A 223 -8.73 -15.96 3.93
C GLN A 223 -7.91 -14.90 3.20
N VAL A 224 -7.65 -15.14 1.93
CA VAL A 224 -6.78 -14.29 1.11
C VAL A 224 -7.51 -13.81 -0.15
N GLY A 225 -7.31 -12.55 -0.49
CA GLY A 225 -7.81 -11.94 -1.72
C GLY A 225 -6.73 -11.18 -2.48
N VAL A 226 -7.04 -10.80 -3.71
CA VAL A 226 -6.15 -10.02 -4.57
C VAL A 226 -6.62 -8.58 -4.75
N LEU A 227 -5.69 -7.63 -4.76
CA LEU A 227 -5.92 -6.26 -5.19
C LEU A 227 -5.15 -5.98 -6.48
N ALA A 228 -5.87 -5.88 -7.59
CA ALA A 228 -5.36 -5.35 -8.86
C ALA A 228 -5.26 -3.81 -8.76
N ALA A 229 -4.27 -3.31 -8.02
CA ALA A 229 -4.23 -1.92 -7.58
C ALA A 229 -2.82 -1.30 -7.57
N PRO A 230 -2.58 -0.22 -8.33
CA PRO A 230 -3.51 0.43 -9.26
C PRO A 230 -3.56 -0.26 -10.63
N MET A 231 -4.70 -0.19 -11.31
CA MET A 231 -4.79 -0.36 -12.76
C MET A 231 -4.46 0.97 -13.41
N ILE A 232 -3.44 0.97 -14.26
CA ILE A 232 -2.91 2.11 -14.99
C ILE A 232 -3.27 1.90 -16.46
N PRO A 233 -4.01 2.84 -17.08
CA PRO A 233 -4.42 2.70 -18.48
C PRO A 233 -3.21 2.41 -19.38
N ARG A 234 -3.40 1.54 -20.37
CA ARG A 234 -2.39 1.15 -21.38
C ARG A 234 -1.10 0.48 -20.86
N LEU A 235 -0.81 0.51 -19.56
CA LEU A 235 0.36 -0.14 -18.97
C LEU A 235 0.04 -1.54 -18.45
N ASN A 236 -0.58 -1.63 -17.28
CA ASN A 236 -0.95 -2.91 -16.65
C ASN A 236 -2.46 -3.19 -16.67
N GLU A 237 -3.30 -2.22 -17.03
CA GLU A 237 -4.74 -2.45 -17.18
C GLU A 237 -5.10 -3.61 -18.13
N PRO A 238 -4.37 -3.84 -19.25
CA PRO A 238 -4.61 -5.00 -20.10
C PRO A 238 -4.41 -6.36 -19.38
N GLU A 239 -3.65 -6.39 -18.27
CA GLU A 239 -3.38 -7.59 -17.50
C GLU A 239 -4.48 -7.93 -16.47
N LEU A 240 -5.52 -7.10 -16.31
CA LEU A 240 -6.52 -7.22 -15.25
C LEU A 240 -7.05 -8.66 -15.11
N GLU A 241 -7.64 -9.22 -16.17
CA GLU A 241 -8.24 -10.55 -16.11
C GLU A 241 -7.20 -11.64 -15.82
N GLN A 242 -5.99 -11.50 -16.35
CA GLN A 242 -4.92 -12.46 -16.12
C GLN A 242 -4.45 -12.42 -14.66
N ILE A 243 -4.33 -11.23 -14.06
CA ILE A 243 -4.01 -11.06 -12.63
C ILE A 243 -5.08 -11.73 -11.77
N ILE A 244 -6.35 -11.45 -12.04
CA ILE A 244 -7.47 -11.98 -11.26
C ILE A 244 -7.57 -13.51 -11.41
N LYS A 245 -7.45 -14.02 -12.63
CA LYS A 245 -7.44 -15.46 -12.90
C LYS A 245 -6.30 -16.16 -12.18
N SER A 246 -5.07 -15.66 -12.32
CA SER A 246 -3.89 -16.29 -11.69
C SER A 246 -3.98 -16.26 -10.17
N ALA A 247 -4.55 -15.21 -9.59
CA ALA A 247 -4.77 -15.12 -8.15
C ALA A 247 -5.85 -16.11 -7.67
N ALA A 248 -6.95 -16.25 -8.41
CA ALA A 248 -7.99 -17.23 -8.09
C ALA A 248 -7.46 -18.67 -8.19
N GLU A 249 -6.66 -18.98 -9.22
CA GLU A 249 -5.95 -20.27 -9.35
C GLU A 249 -4.99 -20.53 -8.18
N ALA A 250 -4.38 -19.49 -7.64
CA ALA A 250 -3.57 -19.55 -6.42
C ALA A 250 -4.41 -19.61 -5.12
N GLY A 251 -5.74 -19.64 -5.18
CA GLY A 251 -6.61 -19.77 -4.00
C GLY A 251 -7.11 -18.46 -3.40
N ALA A 252 -7.01 -17.33 -4.11
CA ALA A 252 -7.70 -16.10 -3.69
C ALA A 252 -9.22 -16.30 -3.72
N SER A 253 -9.90 -16.01 -2.61
CA SER A 253 -11.35 -16.15 -2.47
C SER A 253 -12.13 -14.87 -2.79
N CYS A 254 -11.44 -13.74 -2.89
CA CYS A 254 -12.03 -12.47 -3.30
C CYS A 254 -11.04 -11.60 -4.08
N ALA A 255 -11.58 -10.61 -4.78
CA ALA A 255 -10.78 -9.67 -5.53
C ALA A 255 -11.33 -8.25 -5.50
N ASP A 256 -10.47 -7.29 -5.81
CA ASP A 256 -10.85 -5.92 -6.14
C ASP A 256 -9.80 -5.27 -7.06
N TYR A 257 -10.14 -4.14 -7.65
CA TYR A 257 -9.23 -3.29 -8.39
C TYR A 257 -9.35 -1.83 -7.96
N ILE A 258 -8.33 -1.02 -8.23
CA ILE A 258 -8.38 0.43 -8.05
C ILE A 258 -7.81 1.07 -9.31
N LEU A 259 -8.56 1.96 -9.96
CA LEU A 259 -8.01 2.79 -11.05
C LEU A 259 -7.00 3.78 -10.45
N LEU A 260 -5.87 4.00 -11.15
CA LEU A 260 -4.81 4.90 -10.71
C LEU A 260 -5.36 6.25 -10.22
N ARG A 261 -4.75 6.71 -9.11
CA ARG A 261 -5.04 7.99 -8.46
C ARG A 261 -3.73 8.76 -8.36
N LEU A 262 -3.77 10.05 -8.71
CA LEU A 262 -2.61 10.93 -8.67
C LEU A 262 -2.87 12.16 -7.78
N PRO A 263 -3.13 11.97 -6.48
CA PRO A 263 -3.37 13.10 -5.59
C PRO A 263 -2.12 13.98 -5.44
N HIS A 264 -2.32 15.29 -5.50
CA HIS A 264 -1.33 16.30 -5.13
C HIS A 264 0.00 16.17 -5.91
N GLU A 265 1.14 16.11 -5.21
CA GLU A 265 2.50 16.05 -5.79
C GLU A 265 2.74 14.76 -6.60
N LEU A 266 1.83 13.78 -6.52
CA LEU A 266 1.97 12.53 -7.26
C LEU A 266 1.74 12.71 -8.77
N ALA A 267 0.91 13.67 -9.18
CA ALA A 267 0.63 13.92 -10.59
C ALA A 267 1.88 14.33 -11.39
N PRO A 268 2.62 15.40 -10.99
CA PRO A 268 3.88 15.73 -11.67
C PRO A 268 4.91 14.60 -11.54
N LEU A 269 5.08 14.01 -10.35
CA LEU A 269 6.05 12.95 -10.12
C LEU A 269 5.84 11.72 -11.02
N PHE A 270 4.58 11.31 -11.20
CA PHE A 270 4.24 10.22 -12.12
C PHE A 270 4.40 10.63 -13.59
N GLY A 271 4.15 11.90 -13.92
CA GLY A 271 4.42 12.47 -15.24
C GLY A 271 5.90 12.38 -15.63
N ASP A 272 6.80 12.75 -14.72
CA ASP A 272 8.26 12.70 -14.96
C ASP A 272 8.76 11.25 -15.08
N TRP A 273 8.17 10.34 -14.30
CA TRP A 273 8.43 8.91 -14.44
C TRP A 273 7.97 8.38 -15.81
N LEU A 274 6.83 8.85 -16.32
CA LEU A 274 6.36 8.50 -17.67
C LEU A 274 7.28 9.07 -18.75
N ASP A 275 7.80 10.29 -18.62
CA ASP A 275 8.80 10.83 -19.57
C ASP A 275 10.05 9.95 -19.62
N THR A 276 10.48 9.45 -18.46
CA THR A 276 11.69 8.63 -18.36
C THR A 276 11.50 7.22 -18.92
N HIS A 277 10.38 6.57 -18.60
CA HIS A 277 10.19 5.14 -18.88
C HIS A 277 9.27 4.84 -20.07
N TYR A 278 8.33 5.74 -20.37
CA TYR A 278 7.29 5.55 -21.38
C TYR A 278 6.97 6.86 -22.15
N PRO A 279 7.96 7.60 -22.70
CA PRO A 279 7.76 8.93 -23.27
C PRO A 279 6.70 8.95 -24.38
N GLY A 280 6.68 7.92 -25.24
CA GLY A 280 5.70 7.80 -26.33
C GLY A 280 4.27 7.46 -25.88
N GLN A 281 4.04 7.13 -24.61
CA GLN A 281 2.72 6.78 -24.08
C GLN A 281 2.18 7.76 -23.03
N LYS A 282 3.02 8.67 -22.52
CA LYS A 282 2.67 9.59 -21.43
C LYS A 282 1.33 10.29 -21.65
N GLU A 283 1.22 11.06 -22.73
CA GLU A 283 0.01 11.86 -22.98
C GLU A 283 -1.23 11.00 -23.16
N ALA A 284 -1.10 9.82 -23.77
CA ALA A 284 -2.25 8.94 -23.91
C ALA A 284 -2.71 8.35 -22.57
N ILE A 285 -1.78 7.98 -21.68
CA ILE A 285 -2.10 7.51 -20.33
C ILE A 285 -2.76 8.62 -19.52
N LEU A 286 -2.16 9.81 -19.51
CA LEU A 286 -2.67 10.96 -18.77
C LEU A 286 -4.03 11.43 -19.31
N ASN A 287 -4.22 11.47 -20.62
CA ASN A 287 -5.51 11.82 -21.23
C ASN A 287 -6.60 10.80 -20.90
N GLN A 288 -6.26 9.51 -20.86
CA GLN A 288 -7.22 8.48 -20.45
C GLN A 288 -7.63 8.65 -18.98
N LEU A 289 -6.68 9.02 -18.11
CA LEU A 289 -6.99 9.35 -16.72
C LEU A 289 -7.86 10.61 -16.62
N ARG A 290 -7.55 11.68 -17.37
CA ARG A 290 -8.37 12.90 -17.44
C ARG A 290 -9.81 12.59 -17.86
N ALA A 291 -9.98 11.78 -18.89
CA ALA A 291 -11.30 11.34 -19.35
C ALA A 291 -12.08 10.59 -18.27
N SER A 292 -11.39 9.90 -17.34
CA SER A 292 -12.00 9.17 -16.23
C SER A 292 -12.13 9.95 -14.92
N ARG A 293 -11.89 11.26 -14.95
CA ARG A 293 -11.79 12.14 -13.77
C ARG A 293 -12.31 13.57 -14.05
N GLY A 294 -13.29 13.72 -14.94
CA GLY A 294 -13.85 15.04 -15.27
C GLY A 294 -12.83 16.06 -15.79
N GLY A 295 -11.77 15.61 -16.47
CA GLY A 295 -10.70 16.45 -17.03
C GLY A 295 -9.46 16.62 -16.14
N GLY A 296 -9.51 16.25 -14.86
CA GLY A 296 -8.37 16.32 -13.94
C GLY A 296 -7.53 15.03 -13.89
N LEU A 297 -6.38 15.03 -13.22
CA LEU A 297 -5.58 13.79 -13.02
C LEU A 297 -5.94 13.02 -11.74
N ASN A 298 -6.80 13.59 -10.90
CA ASN A 298 -7.27 12.98 -9.67
C ASN A 298 -8.68 13.49 -9.34
N SER A 299 -9.42 12.68 -8.59
CA SER A 299 -10.71 13.06 -8.02
C SER A 299 -10.72 12.75 -6.52
N THR A 300 -11.34 13.62 -5.74
CA THR A 300 -11.56 13.44 -4.30
C THR A 300 -12.96 12.91 -3.99
N ALA A 301 -13.87 12.91 -4.96
CA ALA A 301 -15.27 12.51 -4.80
C ALA A 301 -15.38 11.04 -4.40
N PHE A 302 -16.15 10.77 -3.34
CA PHE A 302 -16.47 9.40 -2.95
C PHE A 302 -17.29 8.69 -4.04
N GLY A 303 -17.19 7.36 -4.09
CA GLY A 303 -17.77 6.51 -5.12
C GLY A 303 -16.93 6.46 -6.39
N THR A 304 -16.45 7.60 -6.89
CA THR A 304 -15.74 7.67 -8.18
C THR A 304 -14.22 7.71 -8.03
N ARG A 305 -13.65 8.26 -6.96
CA ARG A 305 -12.18 8.43 -6.81
C ARG A 305 -11.35 7.14 -6.95
N MET A 306 -11.90 5.97 -6.64
CA MET A 306 -11.21 4.67 -6.82
C MET A 306 -11.54 3.97 -8.13
N ARG A 307 -12.67 4.29 -8.77
CA ARG A 307 -13.18 3.57 -9.95
C ARG A 307 -13.01 4.33 -11.25
N GLY A 308 -13.08 5.65 -11.18
CA GLY A 308 -13.20 6.52 -12.35
C GLY A 308 -14.65 6.67 -12.79
N GLU A 309 -14.84 7.48 -13.83
CA GLU A 309 -16.11 7.66 -14.54
C GLU A 309 -15.88 7.62 -16.06
N GLY A 310 -16.96 7.59 -16.84
CA GLY A 310 -16.90 7.56 -18.30
C GLY A 310 -16.51 6.21 -18.89
N HIS A 311 -16.51 6.15 -20.24
CA HIS A 311 -16.46 4.89 -21.00
C HIS A 311 -15.33 3.94 -20.60
N PHE A 312 -14.13 4.46 -20.37
CA PHE A 312 -13.00 3.61 -19.99
C PHE A 312 -13.15 3.01 -18.59
N ALA A 313 -13.59 3.81 -17.62
CA ALA A 313 -13.83 3.32 -16.26
C ALA A 313 -14.98 2.31 -16.24
N ASP A 314 -16.04 2.55 -17.03
CA ASP A 314 -17.18 1.64 -17.18
C ASP A 314 -16.75 0.31 -17.80
N LEU A 315 -15.93 0.33 -18.85
CA LEU A 315 -15.37 -0.86 -19.48
C LEU A 315 -14.50 -1.64 -18.49
N LEU A 316 -13.61 -0.96 -17.76
CA LEU A 316 -12.76 -1.56 -16.75
C LEU A 316 -13.59 -2.24 -15.64
N ALA A 317 -14.64 -1.55 -15.16
CA ALA A 317 -15.56 -2.09 -14.16
C ALA A 317 -16.33 -3.31 -14.69
N GLN A 318 -16.79 -3.27 -15.94
CA GLN A 318 -17.48 -4.38 -16.59
C GLN A 318 -16.57 -5.59 -16.74
N ARG A 319 -15.34 -5.40 -17.23
CA ARG A 319 -14.31 -6.45 -17.34
C ARG A 319 -14.08 -7.12 -15.99
N PHE A 320 -13.80 -6.33 -14.95
CA PHE A 320 -13.60 -6.83 -13.59
C PHE A 320 -14.82 -7.61 -13.06
N ARG A 321 -16.03 -7.09 -13.24
CA ARG A 321 -17.27 -7.74 -12.80
C ARG A 321 -17.49 -9.09 -13.49
N LEU A 322 -17.25 -9.15 -14.80
CA LEU A 322 -17.45 -10.37 -15.59
C LEU A 322 -16.45 -11.46 -15.19
N ILE A 323 -15.16 -11.13 -15.03
CA ILE A 323 -14.17 -12.12 -14.60
C ILE A 323 -14.41 -12.58 -13.17
N SER A 324 -14.75 -11.66 -12.26
CA SER A 324 -15.03 -12.00 -10.86
C SER A 324 -16.25 -12.92 -10.74
N LYS A 325 -17.33 -12.64 -11.49
CA LYS A 325 -18.50 -13.51 -11.55
C LYS A 325 -18.18 -14.88 -12.15
N ARG A 326 -17.36 -14.94 -13.20
CA ARG A 326 -16.98 -16.19 -13.86
C ARG A 326 -16.18 -17.11 -12.94
N LEU A 327 -15.35 -16.54 -12.07
CA LEU A 327 -14.49 -17.27 -11.13
C LEU A 327 -15.11 -17.44 -9.73
N ASP A 328 -16.39 -17.06 -9.56
CA ASP A 328 -17.11 -17.10 -8.27
C ASP A 328 -16.35 -16.39 -7.12
N LEU A 329 -15.69 -15.28 -7.44
CA LEU A 329 -14.94 -14.51 -6.44
C LEU A 329 -15.88 -13.72 -5.55
N GLY A 330 -15.68 -13.85 -4.24
CA GLY A 330 -16.43 -13.13 -3.23
C GLY A 330 -16.12 -11.64 -3.21
N LYS A 331 -16.83 -10.92 -2.33
CA LYS A 331 -16.55 -9.50 -2.07
C LYS A 331 -15.18 -9.35 -1.41
N ARG A 332 -14.50 -8.25 -1.73
CA ARG A 332 -13.19 -7.88 -1.15
C ARG A 332 -13.09 -8.07 0.36
N HIS A 333 -14.13 -7.72 1.11
CA HIS A 333 -14.13 -7.80 2.57
C HIS A 333 -15.13 -8.84 3.05
N ILE A 334 -14.68 -9.66 3.98
CA ILE A 334 -15.49 -10.62 4.72
C ILE A 334 -15.68 -10.12 6.15
N GLN A 335 -16.87 -10.34 6.71
CA GLN A 335 -17.11 -9.96 8.09
C GLN A 335 -16.34 -10.90 9.02
N LEU A 336 -15.27 -10.39 9.62
CA LEU A 336 -14.50 -11.09 10.64
C LEU A 336 -15.28 -11.13 11.96
N ARG A 337 -14.99 -12.15 12.77
CA ARG A 337 -15.60 -12.29 14.10
C ARG A 337 -15.19 -11.14 15.02
N LEU A 338 -16.17 -10.63 15.78
CA LEU A 338 -15.97 -9.53 16.75
C LEU A 338 -16.27 -9.98 18.19
N ASP A 339 -16.99 -11.08 18.35
CA ASP A 339 -17.52 -11.62 19.61
C ASP A 339 -16.47 -12.30 20.49
N GLY A 340 -15.31 -12.65 19.92
CA GLY A 340 -14.24 -13.35 20.62
C GLY A 340 -13.24 -12.46 21.37
N PHE A 341 -13.36 -11.13 21.29
CA PHE A 341 -12.37 -10.20 21.86
C PHE A 341 -12.21 -10.38 23.37
N ILE A 342 -10.95 -10.47 23.83
CA ILE A 342 -10.60 -10.61 25.25
C ILE A 342 -9.88 -9.35 25.70
N ARG A 343 -10.39 -8.67 26.73
CA ARG A 343 -9.72 -7.49 27.29
C ARG A 343 -8.49 -7.89 28.11
N PRO A 344 -7.42 -7.06 28.15
CA PRO A 344 -6.33 -7.28 29.11
C PRO A 344 -6.86 -7.47 30.54
N GLY A 345 -6.51 -8.59 31.18
CA GLY A 345 -6.91 -8.92 32.54
C GLY A 345 -8.22 -9.71 32.66
N GLU A 346 -8.97 -9.93 31.58
CA GLU A 346 -10.10 -10.86 31.58
C GLU A 346 -9.58 -12.30 31.45
N GLN A 347 -9.90 -13.14 32.43
CA GLN A 347 -9.58 -14.56 32.41
C GLN A 347 -10.61 -15.28 31.51
N LEU A 348 -10.15 -16.23 30.67
CA LEU A 348 -11.03 -17.09 29.91
C LEU A 348 -11.99 -17.78 30.89
N SER A 349 -13.29 -17.56 30.75
CA SER A 349 -14.30 -18.35 31.44
C SER A 349 -14.17 -19.79 30.94
N LEU A 350 -13.56 -20.65 31.73
CA LEU A 350 -13.61 -22.10 31.54
C LEU A 350 -15.08 -22.51 31.67
N PHE A 351 -15.74 -22.76 30.54
CA PHE A 351 -16.99 -23.51 30.48
C PHE A 351 -16.70 -24.90 29.94
#